data_AF-A0A7V8AL67-F1
#
_entry.id   AF-A0A7V8AL67-F1
#
_cell.length_a   1.000
_cell.length_b   1.000
_cell.length_c   1.000
_cell.angle_alpha   90.00
_cell.angle_beta   90.00
_cell.angle_gamma   90.00
#
_symmetry.space_group_name_H-M   'P 1'
#
loop_
_entity.id
_entity.type
_entity.pdbx_description
1 polymer ?
#
loop_
_entity_poly.entity_id
_entity_poly.type
_entity_poly.pdbx_seq_one_letter_code
_entity_poly.pdbx_strand_id
1 'polypeptide(L)'
;MKRLYGTGTLVFKEGESGLVAYVILSGEVGLIKDAPRGPVVLTVLGKGEVFGEIGVLTRDPRNVSARARTELVVEVVPCSEFLH
;
A
#
# COMPACT_ATOMS: atom_id res chain seq x y z
N MET A 1 3.34 8.52 11.07
CA MET A 1 1.97 8.88 11.56
C MET A 1 1.02 7.70 11.34
N LYS A 2 0.16 7.35 12.31
CA LYS A 2 -0.85 6.28 12.15
C LYS A 2 -2.02 6.68 11.25
N ARG A 3 -2.51 5.75 10.43
CA ARG A 3 -3.75 5.89 9.64
C ARG A 3 -4.61 4.64 9.75
N LEU A 4 -5.92 4.83 9.67
CA LEU A 4 -6.94 3.79 9.70
C LEU A 4 -7.71 3.78 8.39
N TYR A 5 -7.94 2.58 7.86
CA TYR A 5 -8.71 2.35 6.64
C TYR A 5 -9.76 1.27 6.94
N GLY A 6 -11.00 1.55 6.56
CA GLY A 6 -12.09 0.57 6.67
C GLY A 6 -11.91 -0.56 5.66
N THR A 7 -12.58 -1.69 5.91
CA THR A 7 -12.62 -2.82 4.96
C THR A 7 -13.08 -2.35 3.59
N GLY A 8 -12.32 -2.70 2.55
CA GLY A 8 -12.57 -2.32 1.17
C GLY A 8 -12.13 -0.91 0.80
N THR A 9 -11.62 -0.10 1.72
CA THR A 9 -11.09 1.22 1.37
C THR A 9 -9.82 1.10 0.53
N LEU A 10 -9.73 1.92 -0.51
CA LEU A 10 -8.51 2.07 -1.30
C LEU A 10 -7.50 2.93 -0.52
N VAL A 11 -6.33 2.38 -0.23
CA VAL A 11 -5.25 3.08 0.48
C VAL A 11 -4.52 4.02 -0.48
N PHE A 12 -4.23 3.53 -1.68
CA PHE A 12 -3.75 4.30 -2.84
C PHE A 12 -4.09 3.57 -4.13
N LYS A 13 -4.10 4.29 -5.24
CA LYS A 13 -4.35 3.73 -6.57
C LYS A 13 -3.06 3.54 -7.36
N GLU A 14 -3.04 2.52 -8.22
CA GLU A 14 -2.07 2.39 -9.30
C GLU A 14 -2.00 3.70 -10.13
N GLY A 15 -0.78 4.11 -10.48
CA GLY A 15 -0.51 5.35 -11.22
C GLY A 15 -0.55 6.63 -10.37
N GLU A 16 -0.95 6.54 -9.10
CA GLU A 16 -0.91 7.68 -8.18
C GLU A 16 0.54 8.04 -7.83
N SER A 17 0.84 9.33 -7.69
CA SER A 17 2.13 9.77 -7.15
C SER A 17 2.12 9.61 -5.63
N GLY A 18 3.14 8.98 -5.06
CA GLY A 18 3.23 8.79 -3.61
C GLY A 18 4.67 8.80 -3.10
N LEU A 19 4.92 9.53 -2.02
CA LEU A 19 6.24 9.67 -1.38
C LEU A 19 6.31 8.99 0.00
N VAL A 20 5.35 8.13 0.31
CA VAL A 20 5.27 7.42 1.59
C VAL A 20 5.04 5.93 1.37
N ALA A 21 5.62 5.12 2.23
CA ALA A 21 5.27 3.71 2.37
C ALA A 21 4.53 3.48 3.69
N TYR A 22 4.08 2.24 3.89
CA TYR A 22 3.23 1.90 5.00
C TYR A 22 3.72 0.62 5.67
N VAL A 23 3.79 0.63 7.00
CA VAL A 23 4.00 -0.58 7.82
C VAL A 23 2.65 -1.00 8.40
N ILE A 24 2.28 -2.26 8.24
CA ILE A 24 0.98 -2.77 8.72
C ILE A 24 1.08 -3.05 10.22
N LEU A 25 0.32 -2.29 11.02
CA LEU A 25 0.24 -2.48 12.47
C LEU A 25 -0.85 -3.49 12.86
N SER A 26 -1.92 -3.56 12.07
CA SER A 26 -3.03 -4.51 12.22
C SER A 26 -3.82 -4.61 10.92
N GLY A 27 -4.46 -5.76 10.67
CA GLY A 27 -5.31 -6.02 9.51
C GLY A 27 -4.55 -6.54 8.29
N GLU A 28 -5.24 -6.59 7.16
CA GLU A 28 -4.73 -7.06 5.88
C GLU A 28 -4.97 -6.05 4.74
N VAL A 29 -4.04 -6.01 3.81
CA VAL A 29 -4.12 -5.22 2.57
C VAL A 29 -3.86 -6.11 1.36
N GLY A 30 -4.67 -5.96 0.31
CA GLY A 30 -4.44 -6.61 -0.97
C GLY A 30 -3.74 -5.64 -1.93
N LEU A 31 -2.68 -6.11 -2.61
CA LEU A 31 -2.07 -5.41 -3.73
C LEU A 31 -2.73 -5.86 -5.02
N ILE A 32 -3.26 -4.91 -5.79
CA ILE A 32 -4.13 -5.15 -6.93
C ILE A 32 -3.54 -4.50 -8.17
N LYS A 33 -3.48 -5.23 -9.28
CA LYS A 33 -3.07 -4.72 -10.59
C LYS A 33 -4.26 -4.68 -11.53
N ASP A 34 -4.42 -3.57 -12.25
CA ASP A 34 -5.40 -3.54 -13.33
C ASP A 34 -4.92 -4.42 -14.50
N ALA A 35 -5.77 -5.33 -14.97
CA ALA A 35 -5.48 -6.22 -16.09
C ALA A 35 -6.64 -6.22 -17.10
N PRO A 36 -6.42 -6.64 -18.36
CA PRO A 36 -7.45 -6.57 -19.41
C PRO A 36 -8.76 -7.31 -19.10
N ARG A 37 -8.71 -8.34 -18.23
CA ARG A 37 -9.87 -9.14 -17.81
C ARG A 37 -10.45 -8.70 -16.46
N GLY A 38 -9.99 -7.57 -15.93
CA GLY A 38 -10.37 -7.04 -14.63
C GLY A 38 -9.21 -7.02 -13.63
N PRO A 39 -9.41 -6.40 -12.45
CA PRO A 39 -8.36 -6.28 -11.44
C PRO A 39 -7.96 -7.64 -10.87
N VAL A 40 -6.65 -7.86 -10.71
CA VAL A 40 -6.08 -9.10 -10.14
C VAL A 40 -5.39 -8.78 -8.83
N VAL A 41 -5.67 -9.57 -7.79
CA VAL A 41 -4.92 -9.52 -6.52
C VAL A 41 -3.60 -10.24 -6.74
N LEU A 42 -2.49 -9.51 -6.65
CA LEU A 42 -1.15 -10.07 -6.79
C LEU A 42 -0.69 -10.76 -5.50
N THR A 43 -0.97 -10.12 -4.36
CA THR A 43 -0.63 -10.66 -3.04
C THR A 43 -1.50 -10.01 -1.97
N VAL A 44 -1.52 -10.61 -0.77
CA VAL A 44 -2.13 -10.08 0.44
C VAL A 44 -1.04 -9.99 1.50
N LEU A 45 -0.95 -8.83 2.14
CA LEU A 45 0.03 -8.53 3.18
C LEU A 45 -0.70 -8.27 4.50
N GLY A 46 -0.07 -8.68 5.60
CA GLY A 46 -0.60 -8.58 6.96
C GLY A 46 0.35 -7.87 7.93
N LYS A 47 0.04 -7.97 9.21
CA LYS A 47 0.79 -7.30 10.29
C LYS A 47 2.30 -7.55 10.22
N GLY A 48 3.07 -6.46 10.30
CA GLY A 48 4.53 -6.47 10.27
C GLY A 48 5.12 -6.31 8.87
N GLU A 49 4.32 -6.50 7.82
CA GLU A 49 4.77 -6.31 6.44
C GLU A 49 4.69 -4.84 6.01
N VAL A 50 5.48 -4.52 4.99
CA VAL A 50 5.59 -3.17 4.40
C VAL A 50 5.00 -3.18 3.00
N PHE A 51 4.34 -2.09 2.61
CA PHE A 51 3.86 -1.93 1.24
C PHE A 51 3.96 -0.48 0.74
N GLY A 52 4.07 -0.35 -0.58
CA GLY A 52 4.19 0.94 -1.25
C GLY A 52 5.61 1.52 -1.27
N GLU A 53 6.59 0.75 -0.82
CA GLU A 53 8.01 1.06 -0.77
C GLU A 53 8.65 1.18 -2.16
N ILE A 54 8.23 0.37 -3.13
CA ILE A 54 8.85 0.38 -4.48
C ILE A 54 8.73 1.76 -5.13
N GLY A 55 7.53 2.34 -5.19
CA GLY A 55 7.33 3.67 -5.80
C GLY A 55 8.09 4.78 -5.05
N VAL A 56 8.30 4.60 -3.74
CA VAL A 56 9.09 5.53 -2.94
C VAL A 56 10.58 5.43 -3.27
N LEU A 57 11.10 4.22 -3.42
CA LEU A 57 12.51 3.95 -3.71
C LEU A 57 12.88 4.31 -5.15
N THR A 58 12.01 4.02 -6.12
CA THR A 58 12.26 4.30 -7.54
C THR A 58 11.84 5.71 -7.96
N ARG A 59 11.06 6.41 -7.12
CA ARG A 59 10.42 7.71 -7.43
C ARG A 59 9.47 7.65 -8.63
N ASP A 60 8.93 6.46 -8.90
CA ASP A 60 7.90 6.25 -9.91
C ASP A 60 6.50 6.29 -9.29
N PRO A 61 5.45 6.51 -10.10
CA PRO A 61 4.07 6.30 -9.67
C PRO A 61 3.83 4.89 -9.10
N ARG A 62 2.78 4.74 -8.29
CA ARG A 62 2.42 3.43 -7.69
C ARG A 62 2.25 2.36 -8.78
N ASN A 63 3.02 1.28 -8.69
CA ASN A 63 2.97 0.18 -9.65
C ASN A 63 1.70 -0.69 -9.55
N VAL A 64 1.02 -0.64 -8.41
CA VAL A 64 -0.18 -1.40 -8.07
C VAL A 64 -1.09 -0.53 -7.22
N SER A 65 -2.35 -0.89 -7.09
CA SER A 65 -3.28 -0.35 -6.10
C SER A 65 -3.17 -1.12 -4.78
N ALA A 66 -3.44 -0.46 -3.64
CA ALA A 66 -3.55 -1.11 -2.35
C ALA A 66 -4.96 -0.94 -1.78
N ARG A 67 -5.62 -2.03 -1.39
CA ARG A 67 -6.98 -2.01 -0.84
C ARG A 67 -7.04 -2.78 0.47
N ALA A 68 -7.57 -2.16 1.51
CA ALA A 68 -7.79 -2.81 2.80
C ALA A 68 -8.74 -4.01 2.63
N ARG A 69 -8.36 -5.18 3.11
CA ARG A 69 -9.20 -6.39 3.11
C ARG A 69 -9.96 -6.59 4.42
N THR A 70 -9.42 -6.02 5.50
CA THR A 70 -10.06 -5.91 6.81
C THR A 70 -9.96 -4.46 7.27
N GLU A 71 -10.43 -4.16 8.48
CA GLU A 71 -9.99 -2.93 9.16
C GLU A 71 -8.48 -2.94 9.24
N LEU A 72 -7.86 -1.89 8.69
CA LEU A 72 -6.42 -1.82 8.44
C LEU A 72 -5.86 -0.61 9.17
N VAL A 73 -4.85 -0.85 10.02
CA VAL A 73 -4.10 0.19 10.74
C VAL A 73 -2.67 0.15 10.25
N VAL A 74 -2.16 1.30 9.80
CA VAL A 74 -0.80 1.42 9.27
C VAL A 74 -0.05 2.57 9.90
N GLU A 75 1.26 2.41 10.04
CA GLU A 75 2.18 3.51 10.24
C GLU A 75 2.63 4.04 8.88
N VAL A 76 2.44 5.34 8.64
CA VAL A 76 2.96 6.01 7.44
C VAL A 76 4.41 6.37 7.68
N VAL A 77 5.27 5.86 6.80
CA VAL A 77 6.72 6.08 6.82
C VAL A 77 7.12 6.91 5.60
N PRO A 78 7.60 8.15 5.79
CA PRO A 78 8.09 8.99 4.70
C PRO A 78 9.33 8.42 4.02
N CYS A 79 9.52 8.74 2.73
CA CYS A 79 10.73 8.40 1.96
C CYS A 79 12.05 8.73 2.69
N SER A 80 12.09 9.85 3.41
CA SER A 80 13.28 10.29 4.17
C SER A 80 13.73 9.30 5.23
N GLU A 81 12.83 8.48 5.76
CA GLU A 81 13.14 7.50 6.81
C GLU A 81 13.58 6.13 6.24
N PHE A 82 13.41 5.89 4.94
CA PHE A 82 13.81 4.63 4.29
C PHE A 82 15.25 4.60 3.77
N LEU A 83 15.86 5.76 3.53
CA LEU A 83 17.14 5.88 2.81
C LEU A 83 18.34 6.08 3.77
N HIS A 84 18.33 5.41 4.92
CA HIS A 84 19.43 5.43 5.90
C HIS A 84 20.29 4.16 5.84
#